data_AF-A0A2E2EET5-F1
#
_entry.id   AF-A0A2E2EET5-F1
#
_cell.length_a   1.000
_cell.length_b   1.000
_cell.length_c   1.000
_cell.angle_alpha   90.00
_cell.angle_beta   90.00
_cell.angle_gamma   90.00
#
_symmetry.space_group_name_H-M   'P 1'
#
loop_
_entity.id
_entity.type
_entity.pdbx_description
1 polymer ?
#
loop_
_entity_poly.entity_id
_entity_poly.type
_entity_poly.pdbx_seq_one_letter_code
_entity_poly.pdbx_strand_id
1 'polypeptide(L)'
;MRMFNLVLVMLLSVFHVYAQEVGVVEIDEPIASDGVYLIYATDGRIYEIDQSKRKLIELSYQALENRVAIDLKIENDTTTDDILGKRSQIKSVQLTDKILREEIHQIKSNFELQKNREQNTASLKNAYVTNVESEAVAKNLFLTMRTDTKSRSQCFNRAHVWAWELNKRYIKGRKIQVGKIWLFFTKKYIRNYNYKWWFHIAPYITVNHDLRVLDRSFTDGPKGEREWTDRFIKSKQSCPEVFKYSDYREHQMAEDCYVIKSSVFYWQPWQVKNVELQGEERTEWLYGELKAAYRNAISWFARVP
;
A
#
# COMPACT_ATOMS: atom_id res chain seq x y z
N MET A 1 24.69 -28.07 54.58
CA MET A 1 23.35 -27.57 54.19
C MET A 1 23.51 -26.26 53.42
N ARG A 2 23.34 -26.29 52.09
CA ARG A 2 23.21 -25.09 51.26
C ARG A 2 21.86 -25.19 50.56
N MET A 3 20.92 -24.31 50.92
CA MET A 3 19.65 -24.15 50.22
C MET A 3 19.91 -23.46 48.88
N PHE A 4 19.50 -24.09 47.79
CA PHE A 4 19.36 -23.46 46.48
C PHE A 4 17.96 -22.85 46.41
N ASN A 5 17.86 -21.52 46.38
CA ASN A 5 16.63 -20.83 45.99
C ASN A 5 16.54 -20.82 44.46
N LEU A 6 15.55 -21.54 43.93
CA LEU A 6 15.17 -21.51 42.53
C LEU A 6 14.26 -20.30 42.30
N VAL A 7 14.76 -19.24 41.66
CA VAL A 7 13.93 -18.12 41.23
C VAL A 7 13.26 -18.50 39.91
N LEU A 8 11.95 -18.78 39.99
CA LEU A 8 11.08 -18.99 38.83
C LEU A 8 10.74 -17.63 38.20
N VAL A 9 11.37 -17.30 37.07
CA VAL A 9 10.98 -16.13 36.27
C VAL A 9 9.74 -16.49 35.46
N MET A 10 8.56 -16.06 35.91
CA MET A 10 7.35 -16.04 35.08
C MET A 10 7.55 -15.01 33.95
N LEU A 11 7.77 -15.50 32.74
CA LEU A 11 7.63 -14.70 31.52
C LEU A 11 6.15 -14.38 31.30
N LEU A 12 5.70 -13.23 31.82
CA LEU A 12 4.44 -12.62 31.39
C LEU A 12 4.59 -12.24 29.90
N SER A 13 4.04 -13.07 29.02
CA SER A 13 3.84 -12.74 27.62
C SER A 13 2.85 -11.59 27.54
N VAL A 14 3.35 -10.35 27.56
CA VAL A 14 2.54 -9.16 27.33
C VAL A 14 2.08 -9.19 25.88
N PHE A 15 0.86 -9.66 25.63
CA PHE A 15 0.19 -9.49 24.34
C PHE A 15 0.06 -7.99 24.09
N HIS A 16 0.92 -7.45 23.22
CA HIS A 16 0.90 -6.04 22.86
C HIS A 16 -0.32 -5.79 21.97
N VAL A 17 -1.41 -5.34 22.59
CA VAL A 17 -2.59 -4.86 21.86
C VAL A 17 -2.26 -3.49 21.28
N TYR A 18 -2.08 -3.43 19.97
CA TYR A 18 -1.79 -2.20 19.25
C TYR A 18 -3.08 -1.60 18.69
N ALA A 19 -3.23 -0.29 18.83
CA ALA A 19 -4.30 0.50 18.23
C ALA A 19 -3.82 1.15 16.93
N GLN A 20 -4.58 0.95 15.84
CA GLN A 20 -4.30 1.54 14.54
C GLN A 20 -5.55 2.19 13.95
N GLU A 21 -5.46 3.48 13.63
CA GLU A 21 -6.52 4.19 12.91
C GLU A 21 -6.37 3.92 11.40
N VAL A 22 -7.39 3.32 10.77
CA VAL A 22 -7.42 3.02 9.32
C VAL A 22 -8.80 3.28 8.73
N GLY A 23 -8.89 3.51 7.42
CA GLY A 23 -10.15 3.48 6.70
C GLY A 23 -10.50 2.09 6.19
N VAL A 24 -11.79 1.80 6.01
CA VAL A 24 -12.26 0.58 5.32
C VAL A 24 -12.47 0.89 3.84
N VAL A 25 -11.78 0.15 2.98
CA VAL A 25 -11.84 0.28 1.52
C VAL A 25 -12.87 -0.68 0.93
N GLU A 26 -12.89 -1.91 1.44
CA GLU A 26 -13.76 -2.99 0.95
C GLU A 26 -13.91 -4.07 2.01
N ILE A 27 -15.04 -4.77 1.98
CA ILE A 27 -15.33 -5.92 2.83
C ILE A 27 -15.67 -7.10 1.91
N ASP A 28 -14.89 -8.18 2.00
CA ASP A 28 -15.23 -9.45 1.37
C ASP A 28 -15.92 -10.36 2.39
N GLU A 29 -17.06 -10.91 1.99
CA GLU A 29 -17.79 -11.90 2.78
C GLU A 29 -17.06 -13.25 2.82
N PRO A 30 -17.31 -14.08 3.86
CA PRO A 30 -16.80 -15.43 3.94
C PRO A 30 -17.16 -16.26 2.72
N ILE A 31 -16.24 -17.13 2.29
CA ILE A 31 -16.67 -18.27 1.48
C ILE A 31 -17.17 -19.32 2.49
N ALA A 32 -18.24 -20.04 2.16
CA ALA A 32 -18.92 -20.95 3.10
C ALA A 32 -18.00 -21.90 3.90
N SER A 33 -16.79 -22.17 3.40
CA SER A 33 -15.77 -23.01 4.03
C SER A 33 -14.88 -22.35 5.09
N ASP A 34 -14.73 -21.02 5.12
CA ASP A 34 -13.76 -20.33 6.01
C ASP A 34 -14.40 -19.55 7.16
N GLY A 35 -15.62 -19.03 7.00
CA GLY A 35 -16.32 -18.28 8.04
C GLY A 35 -15.66 -16.95 8.42
N VAL A 36 -14.80 -16.38 7.55
CA VAL A 36 -14.02 -15.17 7.84
C VAL A 36 -14.32 -14.05 6.86
N TYR A 37 -14.67 -12.88 7.39
CA TYR A 37 -14.75 -11.62 6.63
C TYR A 37 -13.35 -11.02 6.45
N LEU A 38 -13.07 -10.49 5.26
CA LEU A 38 -11.81 -9.79 4.97
C LEU A 38 -12.05 -8.30 4.83
N ILE A 39 -11.34 -7.51 5.64
CA ILE A 39 -11.42 -6.05 5.66
C ILE A 39 -10.19 -5.48 4.98
N TYR A 40 -10.37 -4.88 3.82
CA TYR A 40 -9.33 -4.20 3.06
C TYR A 40 -9.20 -2.78 3.61
N ALA A 41 -8.02 -2.41 4.10
CA ALA A 41 -7.83 -1.15 4.78
C ALA A 41 -6.95 -0.17 4.00
N THR A 42 -7.08 1.13 4.28
CA THR A 42 -6.34 2.20 3.60
C THR A 42 -4.82 2.15 3.85
N ASP A 43 -4.37 1.40 4.86
CA ASP A 43 -2.96 1.16 5.13
C ASP A 43 -2.33 0.08 4.21
N GLY A 44 -3.13 -0.53 3.33
CA GLY A 44 -2.72 -1.59 2.41
C GLY A 44 -2.84 -3.00 2.96
N ARG A 45 -3.22 -3.17 4.24
CA ARG A 45 -3.39 -4.48 4.86
C ARG A 45 -4.81 -5.03 4.69
N ILE A 46 -4.91 -6.33 4.88
CA ILE A 46 -6.15 -7.08 4.96
C ILE A 46 -6.26 -7.66 6.36
N TYR A 47 -7.37 -7.35 7.03
CA TYR A 47 -7.66 -7.81 8.37
C TYR A 47 -8.79 -8.85 8.36
N GLU A 48 -8.75 -9.78 9.31
CA GLU A 48 -9.73 -10.86 9.43
C GLU A 48 -10.71 -10.60 10.60
N ILE A 49 -11.99 -10.82 10.33
CA ILE A 49 -13.05 -10.85 11.34
C ILE A 49 -13.81 -12.18 11.22
N ASP A 50 -13.80 -12.97 12.30
CA ASP A 50 -14.62 -14.18 12.38
C ASP A 50 -16.11 -13.84 12.30
N GLN A 51 -16.89 -14.60 11.54
CA GLN A 51 -18.33 -14.38 11.34
C GLN A 51 -19.16 -14.33 12.64
N SER A 52 -18.68 -14.96 13.72
CA SER A 52 -19.31 -14.88 15.04
C SER A 52 -19.21 -13.49 15.68
N LYS A 53 -18.22 -12.68 15.29
CA LYS A 53 -17.99 -11.31 15.81
C LYS A 53 -18.89 -10.28 15.11
N ARG A 54 -20.21 -10.52 15.06
CA ARG A 54 -21.22 -9.69 14.36
C ARG A 54 -21.08 -8.20 14.61
N LYS A 55 -20.80 -7.80 15.85
CA LYS A 55 -20.67 -6.37 16.18
C LYS A 55 -19.49 -5.69 15.47
N LEU A 56 -18.37 -6.39 15.30
CA LEU A 56 -17.21 -5.83 14.60
C LEU A 56 -17.47 -5.71 13.10
N ILE A 57 -18.24 -6.66 12.55
CA ILE A 57 -18.68 -6.65 11.15
C ILE A 57 -19.59 -5.45 10.90
N GLU A 58 -20.62 -5.26 11.73
CA GLU A 58 -21.52 -4.10 11.65
C GLU A 58 -20.77 -2.77 11.69
N LEU A 59 -19.84 -2.60 12.64
CA LEU A 59 -19.05 -1.37 12.74
C LEU A 59 -18.15 -1.16 11.51
N SER A 60 -17.67 -2.23 10.90
CA SER A 60 -16.85 -2.14 9.68
C SER A 60 -17.69 -1.71 8.48
N TYR A 61 -18.91 -2.24 8.32
CA TYR A 61 -19.85 -1.77 7.30
C TYR A 61 -20.26 -0.32 7.53
N GLN A 62 -20.57 0.07 8.78
CA GLN A 62 -20.86 1.46 9.13
C GLN A 62 -19.70 2.39 8.79
N ALA A 63 -18.46 1.98 9.02
CA ALA A 63 -17.29 2.76 8.65
C ALA A 63 -17.14 2.93 7.14
N LEU A 64 -17.38 1.85 6.38
CA LEU A 64 -17.37 1.85 4.92
C LEU A 64 -18.46 2.77 4.35
N GLU A 65 -19.70 2.61 4.82
CA GLU A 65 -20.86 3.40 4.38
C GLU A 65 -20.72 4.88 4.72
N ASN A 66 -20.30 5.18 5.96
CA ASN A 66 -20.16 6.56 6.44
C ASN A 66 -18.81 7.18 6.08
N ARG A 67 -17.90 6.42 5.47
CA ARG A 67 -16.55 6.85 5.06
C ARG A 67 -15.76 7.46 6.22
N VAL A 68 -15.83 6.83 7.38
CA VAL A 68 -15.07 7.24 8.57
C VAL A 68 -13.97 6.24 8.87
N ALA A 69 -12.90 6.72 9.50
CA ALA A 69 -11.85 5.83 9.97
C ALA A 69 -12.33 5.00 11.18
N ILE A 70 -11.69 3.86 11.39
CA ILE A 70 -11.84 2.99 12.53
C ILE A 70 -10.52 2.84 13.29
N ASP A 71 -10.62 2.82 14.61
CA ASP A 71 -9.55 2.38 15.49
C ASP A 71 -9.62 0.87 15.68
N LEU A 72 -8.61 0.18 15.12
CA LEU A 72 -8.45 -1.26 15.22
C LEU A 72 -7.53 -1.63 16.38
N LYS A 73 -7.98 -2.52 17.26
CA LYS A 73 -7.10 -3.27 18.16
C LYS A 73 -6.80 -4.63 17.56
N ILE A 74 -5.52 -4.99 17.42
CA ILE A 74 -5.08 -6.23 16.76
C ILE A 74 -4.67 -7.27 17.81
N GLU A 75 -5.11 -8.53 17.64
CA GLU A 75 -4.87 -9.63 18.59
C GLU A 75 -3.52 -10.32 18.40
N ASN A 76 -3.12 -10.55 17.14
CA ASN A 76 -1.86 -11.17 16.76
C ASN A 76 -1.20 -10.34 15.64
N ASP A 77 -0.45 -9.30 16.01
CA ASP A 77 0.30 -8.50 15.04
C ASP A 77 1.56 -9.27 14.63
N THR A 78 1.50 -9.99 13.50
CA THR A 78 2.73 -10.47 12.87
C THR A 78 3.46 -9.25 12.33
N THR A 79 4.61 -8.93 12.92
CA THR A 79 5.42 -7.76 12.58
C THR A 79 5.64 -7.61 11.08
N THR A 80 5.78 -6.36 10.66
CA THR A 80 5.49 -5.83 9.32
C THR A 80 6.47 -6.10 8.20
N ASP A 81 7.59 -6.79 8.43
CA ASP A 81 8.61 -6.95 7.39
C ASP A 81 8.60 -8.34 6.71
N ASP A 82 7.83 -9.30 7.24
CA ASP A 82 7.69 -10.59 6.59
C ASP A 82 6.71 -10.51 5.41
N ILE A 83 7.22 -10.47 4.18
CA ILE A 83 6.47 -10.56 2.92
C ILE A 83 5.54 -11.80 2.92
N LEU A 84 5.87 -12.83 3.69
CA LEU A 84 5.15 -14.10 3.73
C LEU A 84 4.26 -14.25 4.96
N GLY A 85 4.18 -13.23 5.82
CA GLY A 85 3.39 -13.27 7.05
C GLY A 85 1.89 -13.45 6.78
N LYS A 86 1.18 -14.03 7.75
CA LYS A 86 -0.28 -14.24 7.69
C LYS A 86 -1.04 -12.95 8.02
N ARG A 87 -2.35 -12.94 7.75
CA ARG A 87 -3.24 -11.82 8.09
C ARG A 87 -3.37 -11.63 9.60
N SER A 88 -3.58 -10.38 10.00
CA SER A 88 -3.82 -10.01 11.40
C SER A 88 -5.31 -10.09 11.74
N GLN A 89 -5.62 -10.60 12.92
CA GLN A 89 -7.00 -10.70 13.42
C GLN A 89 -7.41 -9.47 14.23
N ILE A 90 -8.63 -8.98 13.99
CA ILE A 90 -9.19 -7.84 14.73
C ILE A 90 -9.73 -8.32 16.08
N LYS A 91 -9.26 -7.67 17.14
CA LYS A 91 -9.73 -7.81 18.52
C LYS A 91 -10.92 -6.91 18.81
N SER A 92 -10.83 -5.63 18.45
CA SER A 92 -11.93 -4.68 18.59
C SER A 92 -11.86 -3.57 17.54
N VAL A 93 -13.01 -2.98 17.26
CA VAL A 93 -13.20 -1.85 16.35
C VAL A 93 -13.90 -0.73 17.10
N GLN A 94 -13.45 0.50 16.90
CA GLN A 94 -14.16 1.70 17.36
C GLN A 94 -14.27 2.68 16.19
N LEU A 95 -15.47 3.20 15.94
CA LEU A 95 -15.67 4.28 14.96
C LEU A 95 -14.99 5.55 15.47
N THR A 96 -14.38 6.30 14.54
CA THR A 96 -13.83 7.62 14.83
C THR A 96 -14.69 8.70 14.17
N ASP A 97 -14.55 9.94 14.63
CA ASP A 97 -15.18 11.10 13.98
C ASP A 97 -14.41 11.58 12.73
N LYS A 98 -13.30 10.91 12.39
CA LYS A 98 -12.45 11.30 11.29
C LYS A 98 -13.05 10.82 9.97
N ILE A 99 -13.61 11.77 9.23
CA ILE A 99 -14.05 11.55 7.85
C ILE A 99 -12.82 11.34 6.95
N LEU A 100 -12.84 10.26 6.18
CA LEU A 100 -11.81 9.95 5.20
C LEU A 100 -11.92 10.94 4.04
N ARG A 101 -10.95 11.85 3.92
CA ARG A 101 -10.84 12.80 2.80
C ARG A 101 -10.74 12.13 1.42
N GLU A 102 -10.42 10.84 1.42
CA GLU A 102 -10.08 10.01 0.26
C GLU A 102 -11.25 9.87 -0.75
N GLU A 103 -12.48 10.24 -0.37
CA GLU A 103 -13.63 10.27 -1.30
C GLU A 103 -14.61 11.45 -1.12
N ILE A 104 -14.21 12.55 -0.44
CA ILE A 104 -15.12 13.69 -0.18
C ILE A 104 -15.41 14.54 -1.43
N HIS A 105 -14.54 14.52 -2.44
CA HIS A 105 -14.81 15.26 -3.67
C HIS A 105 -15.68 14.45 -4.64
N GLN A 106 -16.98 14.78 -4.55
CA GLN A 106 -18.07 14.50 -5.50
C GLN A 106 -18.72 13.11 -5.41
N ILE A 107 -19.84 13.12 -4.68
CA ILE A 107 -21.01 12.27 -4.90
C ILE A 107 -21.50 12.52 -6.34
N LYS A 108 -20.85 11.92 -7.33
CA LYS A 108 -21.43 11.76 -8.67
C LYS A 108 -22.31 10.51 -8.63
N SER A 109 -23.51 10.60 -9.21
CA SER A 109 -24.41 9.45 -9.31
C SER A 109 -23.73 8.29 -10.07
N ASN A 110 -24.16 7.04 -9.83
CA ASN A 110 -23.62 5.87 -10.53
C ASN A 110 -23.64 6.02 -12.07
N PHE A 111 -24.63 6.75 -12.60
CA PHE A 111 -24.73 7.07 -14.02
C PHE A 111 -23.62 8.01 -14.52
N GLU A 112 -23.31 9.06 -13.76
CA GLU A 112 -22.21 9.98 -14.06
C GLU A 112 -20.84 9.29 -13.97
N LEU A 113 -20.66 8.39 -13.00
CA LEU A 113 -19.43 7.59 -12.87
C LEU A 113 -19.21 6.67 -14.07
N GLN A 114 -20.28 6.01 -14.56
CA GLN A 114 -20.20 5.10 -15.70
C GLN A 114 -19.91 5.85 -17.01
N LYS A 115 -20.55 7.01 -17.23
CA LYS A 115 -20.27 7.88 -18.38
C LYS A 115 -18.85 8.45 -18.36
N ASN A 116 -18.35 8.87 -17.20
CA ASN A 116 -16.99 9.38 -17.07
C ASN A 116 -15.96 8.29 -17.38
N ARG A 117 -16.20 7.04 -16.98
CA ARG A 117 -15.29 5.91 -17.26
C ARG A 117 -15.07 5.64 -18.76
N GLU A 118 -16.08 5.91 -19.59
CA GLU A 118 -16.00 5.75 -21.05
C GLU A 118 -15.37 6.94 -21.76
N GLN A 119 -15.49 8.15 -21.20
CA GLN A 119 -15.04 9.40 -21.83
C GLN A 119 -13.65 9.89 -21.37
N ASN A 120 -13.13 9.37 -20.26
CA ASN A 120 -11.98 9.97 -19.61
C ASN A 120 -10.64 9.56 -20.26
N THR A 121 -9.92 10.54 -20.78
CA THR A 121 -8.59 10.42 -21.40
C THR A 121 -7.45 10.72 -20.43
N ALA A 122 -7.76 11.05 -19.17
CA ALA A 122 -6.79 11.41 -18.16
C ALA A 122 -5.76 10.30 -17.95
N SER A 123 -4.48 10.64 -18.03
CA SER A 123 -3.40 9.67 -17.97
C SER A 123 -2.75 9.63 -16.60
N LEU A 124 -2.62 8.43 -16.04
CA LEU A 124 -1.80 8.20 -14.87
C LEU A 124 -0.33 8.59 -15.11
N LYS A 125 0.15 8.62 -16.36
CA LYS A 125 1.54 8.91 -16.75
C LYS A 125 1.68 10.31 -17.36
N ASN A 126 1.25 11.34 -16.64
CA ASN A 126 1.31 12.76 -17.03
C ASN A 126 2.65 13.50 -16.75
N ALA A 127 3.71 12.79 -16.34
CA ALA A 127 5.03 13.35 -16.07
C ALA A 127 6.14 12.47 -16.65
N TYR A 128 7.26 13.08 -17.01
CA TYR A 128 8.42 12.33 -17.51
C TYR A 128 9.00 11.40 -16.42
N VAL A 129 9.65 10.31 -16.84
CA VAL A 129 10.46 9.46 -15.96
C VAL A 129 11.90 9.56 -16.41
N THR A 130 12.82 9.75 -15.46
CA THR A 130 14.25 9.84 -15.73
C THR A 130 14.76 8.51 -16.29
N ASN A 131 15.35 8.60 -17.48
CA ASN A 131 16.16 7.54 -18.08
C ASN A 131 17.64 7.79 -17.75
N VAL A 132 18.28 6.85 -17.06
CA VAL A 132 19.71 6.92 -16.73
C VAL A 132 20.54 6.07 -17.70
N GLU A 133 21.82 6.40 -17.83
CA GLU A 133 22.71 5.82 -18.83
C GLU A 133 23.25 4.42 -18.49
N SER A 134 23.15 4.00 -17.23
CA SER A 134 23.68 2.70 -16.81
C SER A 134 23.07 2.20 -15.50
N GLU A 135 23.18 0.89 -15.29
CA GLU A 135 22.84 0.23 -14.02
C GLU A 135 23.64 0.77 -12.84
N ALA A 136 24.88 1.20 -13.05
CA ALA A 136 25.70 1.81 -12.01
C ALA A 136 25.07 3.11 -11.49
N VAL A 137 24.54 3.95 -12.38
CA VAL A 137 23.82 5.17 -11.99
C VAL A 137 22.53 4.82 -11.25
N ALA A 138 21.76 3.86 -11.75
CA ALA A 138 20.54 3.40 -11.07
C ALA A 138 20.84 2.89 -9.65
N LYS A 139 21.90 2.08 -9.49
CA LYS A 139 22.36 1.56 -8.21
C LYS A 139 22.81 2.67 -7.27
N ASN A 140 23.54 3.67 -7.77
CA ASN A 140 23.93 4.82 -6.95
C ASN A 140 22.71 5.58 -6.43
N LEU A 141 21.70 5.82 -7.27
CA LEU A 141 20.45 6.45 -6.84
C LEU A 141 19.73 5.63 -5.77
N PHE A 142 19.62 4.32 -5.98
CA PHE A 142 19.02 3.40 -5.03
C PHE A 142 19.72 3.43 -3.67
N LEU A 143 21.05 3.46 -3.65
CA LEU A 143 21.84 3.54 -2.42
C LEU A 143 21.67 4.87 -1.68
N THR A 144 21.22 5.93 -2.36
CA THR A 144 20.92 7.21 -1.71
C THR A 144 19.56 7.24 -1.00
N MET A 145 18.71 6.25 -1.24
CA MET A 145 17.42 6.14 -0.58
C MET A 145 17.62 5.72 0.87
N ARG A 146 16.94 6.43 1.76
CA ARG A 146 17.02 6.20 3.20
C ARG A 146 16.47 4.82 3.60
N THR A 147 17.06 4.27 4.66
CA THR A 147 16.71 2.96 5.24
C THR A 147 16.19 3.06 6.68
N ASP A 148 16.22 4.24 7.29
CA ASP A 148 15.75 4.53 8.66
C ASP A 148 14.22 4.65 8.77
N THR A 149 13.51 3.77 8.05
CA THR A 149 12.06 3.70 8.01
C THR A 149 11.53 3.00 9.26
N LYS A 150 10.38 3.44 9.77
CA LYS A 150 9.67 2.74 10.85
C LYS A 150 9.33 1.33 10.41
N SER A 151 9.50 0.34 11.30
CA SER A 151 9.13 -1.05 11.03
C SER A 151 7.68 -1.19 10.56
N ARG A 152 6.76 -0.40 11.14
CA ARG A 152 5.33 -0.40 10.79
C ARG A 152 4.94 0.59 9.68
N SER A 153 5.91 1.20 9.00
CA SER A 153 5.61 2.10 7.90
C SER A 153 4.88 1.38 6.77
N GLN A 154 3.92 2.06 6.13
CA GLN A 154 3.24 1.55 4.95
C GLN A 154 4.08 1.82 3.70
N CYS A 155 4.00 0.92 2.71
CA CYS A 155 4.76 1.00 1.47
C CYS A 155 4.54 2.32 0.71
N PHE A 156 3.30 2.80 0.64
CA PHE A 156 2.97 4.04 -0.06
C PHE A 156 3.59 5.29 0.60
N ASN A 157 3.73 5.31 1.93
CA ASN A 157 4.43 6.36 2.63
C ASN A 157 5.93 6.34 2.30
N ARG A 158 6.56 5.16 2.35
CA ARG A 158 7.98 5.02 1.98
C ARG A 158 8.24 5.40 0.53
N ALA A 159 7.43 4.89 -0.40
CA ALA A 159 7.55 5.17 -1.82
C ALA A 159 7.42 6.66 -2.12
N HIS A 160 6.48 7.37 -1.46
CA HIS A 160 6.30 8.80 -1.67
C HIS A 160 7.47 9.62 -1.11
N VAL A 161 8.00 9.26 0.06
CA VAL A 161 9.21 9.89 0.63
C VAL A 161 10.42 9.67 -0.27
N TRP A 162 10.72 8.43 -0.66
CA TRP A 162 11.86 8.15 -1.53
C TRP A 162 11.75 8.88 -2.87
N ALA A 163 10.56 8.90 -3.46
CA ALA A 163 10.34 9.59 -4.71
C ALA A 163 10.57 11.11 -4.60
N TRP A 164 10.14 11.72 -3.49
CA TRP A 164 10.40 13.13 -3.21
C TRP A 164 11.88 13.43 -3.00
N GLU A 165 12.57 12.62 -2.20
CA GLU A 165 14.00 12.79 -1.93
C GLU A 165 14.85 12.62 -3.19
N LEU A 166 14.51 11.65 -4.04
CA LEU A 166 15.11 11.51 -5.36
C LEU A 166 14.82 12.75 -6.22
N ASN A 167 13.61 13.32 -6.16
CA ASN A 167 13.26 14.53 -6.92
C ASN A 167 14.04 15.79 -6.53
N LYS A 168 14.67 15.81 -5.36
CA LYS A 168 15.59 16.87 -4.95
C LYS A 168 17.00 16.73 -5.54
N ARG A 169 17.30 15.62 -6.20
CA ARG A 169 18.61 15.34 -6.81
C ARG A 169 18.60 15.67 -8.29
N TYR A 170 19.80 15.81 -8.86
CA TYR A 170 20.02 16.18 -10.25
C TYR A 170 20.99 15.22 -10.93
N ILE A 171 20.75 14.93 -12.21
CA ILE A 171 21.67 14.23 -13.12
C ILE A 171 21.79 15.09 -14.38
N LYS A 172 23.02 15.41 -14.79
CA LYS A 172 23.31 16.23 -15.99
C LYS A 172 22.48 17.53 -16.05
N GLY A 173 22.35 18.22 -14.93
CA GLY A 173 21.60 19.48 -14.80
C GLY A 173 20.08 19.35 -14.81
N ARG A 174 19.51 18.13 -14.88
CA ARG A 174 18.06 17.89 -14.81
C ARG A 174 17.69 17.24 -13.48
N LYS A 175 16.54 17.65 -12.91
CA LYS A 175 15.98 16.98 -11.73
C LYS A 175 15.69 15.51 -12.06
N ILE A 176 15.90 14.65 -11.08
CA ILE A 176 15.48 13.26 -11.17
C ILE A 176 13.97 13.22 -10.97
N GLN A 177 13.27 12.49 -11.82
CA GLN A 177 11.82 12.30 -11.72
C GLN A 177 11.57 10.81 -11.87
N VAL A 178 11.09 10.19 -10.79
CA VAL A 178 10.73 8.77 -10.80
C VAL A 178 9.26 8.62 -11.16
N GLY A 179 8.89 7.51 -11.78
CA GLY A 179 7.49 7.07 -11.81
C GLY A 179 7.16 6.29 -10.54
N LYS A 180 5.90 5.84 -10.42
CA LYS A 180 5.46 4.87 -9.41
C LYS A 180 4.87 3.65 -10.08
N ILE A 181 5.29 2.47 -9.61
CA ILE A 181 4.76 1.19 -10.03
C ILE A 181 3.95 0.61 -8.88
N TRP A 182 2.72 0.24 -9.17
CA TRP A 182 1.75 -0.31 -8.25
C TRP A 182 1.57 -1.79 -8.59
N LEU A 183 1.63 -2.64 -7.58
CA LEU A 183 1.31 -4.05 -7.66
C LEU A 183 0.03 -4.28 -6.88
N PHE A 184 -1.06 -4.60 -7.56
CA PHE A 184 -2.34 -4.91 -6.95
C PHE A 184 -2.53 -6.43 -6.90
N PHE A 185 -2.86 -6.96 -5.72
CA PHE A 185 -3.11 -8.39 -5.52
C PHE A 185 -4.60 -8.67 -5.68
N THR A 186 -4.94 -9.72 -6.42
CA THR A 186 -6.35 -10.05 -6.66
C THR A 186 -6.97 -10.83 -5.51
N LYS A 187 -8.31 -10.83 -5.42
CA LYS A 187 -9.04 -11.70 -4.47
C LYS A 187 -8.63 -13.17 -4.60
N LYS A 188 -8.42 -13.66 -5.83
CA LYS A 188 -7.89 -15.01 -6.10
C LYS A 188 -6.57 -15.25 -5.38
N TYR A 189 -5.57 -14.40 -5.59
CA TYR A 189 -4.26 -14.56 -4.94
C TYR A 189 -4.34 -14.42 -3.41
N ILE A 190 -5.05 -13.39 -2.96
CA ILE A 190 -5.26 -13.10 -1.54
C ILE A 190 -5.81 -14.33 -0.84
N ARG A 191 -6.86 -14.97 -1.39
CA ARG A 191 -7.47 -16.17 -0.80
C ARG A 191 -6.57 -17.41 -0.93
N ASN A 192 -6.01 -17.67 -2.11
CA ASN A 192 -5.16 -18.86 -2.34
C ASN A 192 -3.93 -18.92 -1.43
N TYR A 193 -3.38 -17.76 -1.07
CA TYR A 193 -2.12 -17.68 -0.32
C TYR A 193 -2.24 -17.07 1.07
N ASN A 194 -3.47 -16.83 1.54
CA ASN A 194 -3.79 -16.09 2.76
C ASN A 194 -2.96 -14.79 2.88
N TYR A 195 -2.88 -14.05 1.78
CA TYR A 195 -1.99 -12.90 1.67
C TYR A 195 -2.54 -11.68 2.42
N LYS A 196 -1.66 -10.95 3.10
CA LYS A 196 -2.05 -9.89 4.05
C LYS A 196 -2.07 -8.48 3.50
N TRP A 197 -1.67 -8.29 2.24
CA TRP A 197 -1.73 -7.00 1.57
C TRP A 197 -2.58 -7.08 0.32
N TRP A 198 -3.29 -5.99 0.01
CA TRP A 198 -4.07 -5.90 -1.22
C TRP A 198 -3.37 -5.03 -2.29
N PHE A 199 -2.33 -4.29 -1.91
CA PHE A 199 -1.42 -3.67 -2.87
C PHE A 199 -0.01 -3.47 -2.31
N HIS A 200 0.93 -3.22 -3.20
CA HIS A 200 2.27 -2.72 -2.91
C HIS A 200 2.67 -1.66 -3.94
N ILE A 201 3.63 -0.81 -3.60
CA ILE A 201 4.07 0.30 -4.46
C ILE A 201 5.55 0.60 -4.24
N ALA A 202 6.24 0.94 -5.32
CA ALA A 202 7.60 1.45 -5.28
C ALA A 202 7.84 2.54 -6.36
N PRO A 203 8.83 3.42 -6.18
CA PRO A 203 9.34 4.25 -7.25
C PRO A 203 9.99 3.42 -8.37
N TYR A 204 10.00 3.94 -9.60
CA TYR A 204 10.81 3.38 -10.68
C TYR A 204 11.48 4.45 -11.53
N ILE A 205 12.58 4.08 -12.17
CA ILE A 205 13.26 4.84 -13.23
C ILE A 205 13.41 3.94 -14.46
N THR A 206 14.01 4.45 -15.53
CA THR A 206 14.45 3.63 -16.66
C THR A 206 15.97 3.66 -16.83
N VAL A 207 16.55 2.56 -17.30
CA VAL A 207 17.95 2.42 -17.70
C VAL A 207 17.94 1.97 -19.15
N ASN A 208 18.46 2.78 -20.07
CA ASN A 208 18.33 2.51 -21.52
C ASN A 208 16.88 2.15 -21.93
N HIS A 209 15.91 2.85 -21.35
CA HIS A 209 14.46 2.64 -21.53
C HIS A 209 13.87 1.40 -20.86
N ASP A 210 14.68 0.53 -20.25
CA ASP A 210 14.18 -0.59 -19.46
C ASP A 210 13.86 -0.18 -18.02
N LEU A 211 12.68 -0.58 -17.53
CA LEU A 211 12.22 -0.21 -16.18
C LEU A 211 13.09 -0.83 -15.08
N ARG A 212 13.43 -0.03 -14.07
CA ARG A 212 14.03 -0.48 -12.81
C ARG A 212 13.24 0.04 -11.62
N VAL A 213 12.70 -0.90 -10.83
CA VAL A 213 11.99 -0.63 -9.59
C VAL A 213 13.00 -0.38 -8.47
N LEU A 214 12.77 0.69 -7.71
CA LEU A 214 13.62 1.15 -6.62
C LEU A 214 12.91 0.90 -5.28
N ASP A 215 12.92 -0.33 -4.79
CA ASP A 215 12.25 -0.72 -3.54
C ASP A 215 13.26 -1.02 -2.43
N ARG A 216 13.68 0.03 -1.71
CA ARG A 216 14.78 -0.08 -0.74
C ARG A 216 14.46 -0.97 0.47
N SER A 217 13.19 -1.26 0.73
CA SER A 217 12.78 -2.15 1.83
C SER A 217 12.84 -3.62 1.46
N PHE A 218 12.54 -3.95 0.20
CA PHE A 218 12.38 -5.33 -0.22
C PHE A 218 13.43 -5.80 -1.21
N THR A 219 14.31 -4.92 -1.70
CA THR A 219 15.39 -5.28 -2.61
C THR A 219 16.76 -4.79 -2.12
N ASP A 220 17.81 -5.42 -2.64
CA ASP A 220 19.22 -5.09 -2.42
C ASP A 220 19.79 -4.16 -3.51
N GLY A 221 19.00 -3.85 -4.53
CA GLY A 221 19.33 -2.98 -5.64
C GLY A 221 18.11 -2.67 -6.52
N PRO A 222 18.28 -1.84 -7.57
CA PRO A 222 17.28 -1.68 -8.61
C PRO A 222 16.97 -3.02 -9.26
N LYS A 223 15.69 -3.38 -9.38
CA LYS A 223 15.27 -4.66 -9.98
C LYS A 223 14.41 -4.43 -11.21
N GLY A 224 14.45 -5.36 -12.16
CA GLY A 224 13.44 -5.40 -13.22
C GLY A 224 12.04 -5.59 -12.62
N GLU A 225 11.00 -5.21 -13.36
CA GLU A 225 9.60 -5.36 -12.92
C GLU A 225 9.28 -6.80 -12.51
N ARG A 226 9.70 -7.76 -13.33
CA ARG A 226 9.49 -9.18 -13.07
C ARG A 226 10.19 -9.65 -11.80
N GLU A 227 11.48 -9.32 -11.65
CA GLU A 227 12.26 -9.69 -10.48
C GLU A 227 11.69 -9.06 -9.19
N TRP A 228 11.17 -7.83 -9.27
CA TRP A 228 10.50 -7.18 -8.15
C TRP A 228 9.17 -7.84 -7.80
N THR A 229 8.28 -8.04 -8.78
CA THR A 229 6.98 -8.70 -8.56
C THR A 229 7.12 -10.12 -8.00
N ASP A 230 8.11 -10.87 -8.47
CA ASP A 230 8.39 -12.24 -8.00
C ASP A 230 8.73 -12.32 -6.50
N ARG A 231 9.11 -11.21 -5.84
CA ARG A 231 9.29 -11.19 -4.39
C ARG A 231 7.96 -11.28 -3.63
N PHE A 232 6.87 -10.84 -4.24
CA PHE A 232 5.55 -10.78 -3.63
C PHE A 232 4.59 -11.86 -4.13
N ILE A 233 4.83 -12.42 -5.33
CA ILE A 233 3.97 -13.41 -5.98
C ILE A 233 4.53 -14.82 -5.79
N LYS A 234 3.92 -15.59 -4.89
CA LYS A 234 4.31 -16.97 -4.54
C LYS A 234 4.19 -17.93 -5.73
N SER A 235 3.15 -17.78 -6.55
CA SER A 235 2.93 -18.60 -7.76
C SER A 235 3.96 -18.37 -8.85
N LYS A 236 4.72 -17.27 -8.78
CA LYS A 236 5.53 -16.77 -9.90
C LYS A 236 4.70 -16.61 -11.18
N GLN A 237 3.41 -16.34 -11.11
CA GLN A 237 2.66 -15.94 -12.31
C GLN A 237 3.07 -14.51 -12.72
N SER A 238 3.08 -14.20 -14.01
CA SER A 238 3.30 -12.82 -14.47
C SER A 238 2.11 -11.94 -14.09
N CYS A 239 2.38 -10.72 -13.63
CA CYS A 239 1.35 -9.70 -13.38
C CYS A 239 1.19 -8.85 -14.65
N PRO A 240 0.08 -8.94 -15.40
CA PRO A 240 -0.13 -8.07 -16.56
C PRO A 240 -0.20 -6.59 -16.16
N GLU A 241 0.37 -5.71 -17.00
CA GLU A 241 0.17 -4.27 -16.90
C GLU A 241 -1.22 -3.91 -17.40
N VAL A 242 -1.95 -3.13 -16.59
CA VAL A 242 -3.22 -2.52 -16.97
C VAL A 242 -3.12 -1.00 -16.78
N PHE A 243 -3.95 -0.27 -17.52
CA PHE A 243 -3.90 1.20 -17.54
C PHE A 243 -5.07 1.84 -16.79
N LYS A 244 -6.13 1.08 -16.54
CA LYS A 244 -7.29 1.51 -15.75
C LYS A 244 -7.31 0.77 -14.42
N TYR A 245 -7.75 1.47 -13.37
CA TYR A 245 -7.93 0.84 -12.07
C TYR A 245 -9.05 -0.21 -12.14
N SER A 246 -10.07 0.05 -12.95
CA SER A 246 -11.19 -0.85 -13.15
C SER A 246 -10.81 -2.19 -13.79
N ASP A 247 -9.82 -2.23 -14.69
CA ASP A 247 -9.32 -3.48 -15.28
C ASP A 247 -8.84 -4.44 -14.19
N TYR A 248 -8.13 -3.92 -13.18
CA TYR A 248 -7.81 -4.67 -11.98
C TYR A 248 -9.09 -5.07 -11.23
N ARG A 249 -9.97 -4.10 -10.91
CA ARG A 249 -11.16 -4.31 -10.05
C ARG A 249 -12.17 -5.32 -10.58
N GLU A 250 -12.31 -5.44 -11.89
CA GLU A 250 -13.33 -6.29 -12.52
C GLU A 250 -12.83 -7.72 -12.77
N HIS A 251 -11.51 -7.93 -12.78
CA HIS A 251 -10.89 -9.21 -13.10
C HIS A 251 -10.21 -9.89 -11.89
N GLN A 252 -10.82 -9.76 -10.70
CA GLN A 252 -10.28 -10.26 -9.42
C GLN A 252 -10.08 -11.79 -9.34
N MET A 253 -10.64 -12.56 -10.28
CA MET A 253 -10.52 -14.01 -10.33
C MET A 253 -9.71 -14.52 -11.53
N ALA A 254 -9.29 -13.64 -12.45
CA ALA A 254 -8.56 -14.04 -13.65
C ALA A 254 -7.07 -14.29 -13.33
N GLU A 255 -6.42 -13.28 -12.78
CA GLU A 255 -4.97 -13.29 -12.51
C GLU A 255 -4.68 -13.29 -11.01
N ASP A 256 -3.42 -13.54 -10.64
CA ASP A 256 -2.97 -13.39 -9.25
C ASP A 256 -2.70 -11.92 -8.88
N CYS A 257 -2.37 -11.10 -9.86
CA CYS A 257 -1.95 -9.71 -9.66
C CYS A 257 -2.06 -8.89 -10.94
N TYR A 258 -2.06 -7.57 -10.78
CA TYR A 258 -1.97 -6.60 -11.87
C TYR A 258 -0.96 -5.52 -11.53
N VAL A 259 -0.29 -4.99 -12.55
CA VAL A 259 0.60 -3.83 -12.42
C VAL A 259 -0.06 -2.60 -13.02
N ILE A 260 0.03 -1.47 -12.31
CA ILE A 260 -0.32 -0.14 -12.85
C ILE A 260 0.90 0.76 -12.69
N LYS A 261 1.17 1.62 -13.67
CA LYS A 261 2.27 2.59 -13.62
C LYS A 261 1.72 4.00 -13.72
N SER A 262 2.20 4.88 -12.84
CA SER A 262 1.80 6.29 -12.78
C SER A 262 3.00 7.23 -12.70
N SER A 263 2.73 8.52 -12.86
CA SER A 263 3.60 9.61 -12.46
C SER A 263 3.84 9.59 -10.95
N VAL A 264 4.79 10.41 -10.52
CA VAL A 264 5.26 10.46 -9.13
C VAL A 264 4.21 10.94 -8.12
N PHE A 265 3.25 11.74 -8.58
CA PHE A 265 2.39 12.56 -7.72
C PHE A 265 1.31 11.78 -6.98
N TYR A 266 0.99 10.56 -7.43
CA TYR A 266 -0.04 9.72 -6.84
C TYR A 266 0.47 9.00 -5.59
N TRP A 267 0.02 9.40 -4.40
CA TRP A 267 0.40 8.86 -3.09
C TRP A 267 -0.34 7.59 -2.70
N GLN A 268 -1.64 7.47 -2.94
CA GLN A 268 -2.47 6.33 -2.49
C GLN A 268 -3.33 5.72 -3.61
N PRO A 269 -3.78 4.46 -3.48
CA PRO A 269 -4.57 3.79 -4.53
C PRO A 269 -5.87 4.48 -4.91
N TRP A 270 -6.56 5.13 -3.97
CA TRP A 270 -7.79 5.86 -4.27
C TRP A 270 -7.55 7.00 -5.27
N GLN A 271 -6.35 7.58 -5.31
CA GLN A 271 -6.01 8.60 -6.30
C GLN A 271 -5.86 7.99 -7.70
N VAL A 272 -5.32 6.77 -7.80
CA VAL A 272 -5.26 6.01 -9.06
C VAL A 272 -6.67 5.70 -9.55
N LYS A 273 -7.57 5.29 -8.64
CA LYS A 273 -9.00 5.08 -8.92
C LYS A 273 -9.69 6.37 -9.40
N ASN A 274 -9.45 7.51 -8.75
CA ASN A 274 -10.12 8.77 -9.07
C ASN A 274 -9.66 9.40 -10.37
N VAL A 275 -8.46 9.09 -10.87
CA VAL A 275 -8.08 9.48 -12.24
C VAL A 275 -9.08 8.93 -13.23
N GLU A 276 -9.44 7.66 -13.13
CA GLU A 276 -10.41 7.02 -14.03
C GLU A 276 -11.83 7.52 -13.78
N LEU A 277 -12.29 7.49 -12.51
CA LEU A 277 -13.69 7.76 -12.19
C LEU A 277 -14.08 9.24 -12.27
N GLN A 278 -13.13 10.13 -12.02
CA GLN A 278 -13.40 11.56 -11.81
C GLN A 278 -12.53 12.47 -12.68
N GLY A 279 -11.50 11.96 -13.36
CA GLY A 279 -10.55 12.78 -14.12
C GLY A 279 -9.60 13.57 -13.24
N GLU A 280 -9.43 13.17 -11.96
CA GLU A 280 -8.58 13.87 -11.00
C GLU A 280 -7.09 13.59 -11.24
N GLU A 281 -6.53 14.18 -12.30
CA GLU A 281 -5.09 14.13 -12.52
C GLU A 281 -4.31 14.82 -11.39
N ARG A 282 -3.16 14.23 -11.03
CA ARG A 282 -2.21 14.81 -10.08
C ARG A 282 -0.95 15.21 -10.83
N THR A 283 -0.61 16.50 -10.79
CA THR A 283 0.51 17.09 -11.55
C THR A 283 1.56 17.75 -10.66
N GLU A 284 1.35 17.76 -9.34
CA GLU A 284 2.25 18.39 -8.38
C GLU A 284 2.32 17.63 -7.05
N TRP A 285 3.32 17.99 -6.23
CA TRP A 285 3.49 17.44 -4.90
C TRP A 285 2.64 18.20 -3.89
N LEU A 286 1.72 17.52 -3.22
CA LEU A 286 0.94 18.12 -2.15
C LEU A 286 1.70 18.07 -0.83
N TYR A 287 2.01 19.25 -0.27
CA TYR A 287 2.81 19.35 0.96
C TYR A 287 2.18 18.60 2.15
N GLY A 288 0.85 18.60 2.26
CA GLY A 288 0.15 17.85 3.30
C GLY A 288 0.37 16.34 3.21
N GLU A 289 0.42 15.79 1.99
CA GLU A 289 0.69 14.38 1.73
C GLU A 289 2.14 14.02 2.02
N LEU A 290 3.09 14.88 1.60
CA LEU A 290 4.50 14.72 1.94
C LEU A 290 4.70 14.72 3.45
N LYS A 291 4.14 15.70 4.16
CA LYS A 291 4.25 15.81 5.62
C LYS A 291 3.69 14.56 6.32
N ALA A 292 2.54 14.06 5.87
CA ALA A 292 1.94 12.85 6.39
C ALA A 292 2.80 11.60 6.07
N ALA A 293 3.28 11.46 4.84
CA ALA A 293 4.14 10.37 4.41
C ALA A 293 5.44 10.31 5.22
N TYR A 294 6.11 11.44 5.43
CA TYR A 294 7.30 11.53 6.28
C TYR A 294 7.00 11.12 7.72
N ARG A 295 5.93 11.67 8.32
CA ARG A 295 5.54 11.35 9.69
C ARG A 295 5.26 9.86 9.88
N ASN A 296 4.68 9.20 8.88
CA ASN A 296 4.28 7.80 8.95
C ASN A 296 5.39 6.83 8.52
N ALA A 297 6.23 7.21 7.55
CA ALA A 297 7.31 6.37 7.04
C ALA A 297 8.56 6.40 7.92
N ILE A 298 8.90 7.56 8.45
CA ILE A 298 10.24 7.83 8.96
C ILE A 298 10.25 7.95 10.48
N SER A 299 11.34 7.51 11.10
CA SER A 299 11.58 7.67 12.53
C SER A 299 11.39 9.11 13.02
N TRP A 300 10.88 9.26 14.24
CA TRP A 300 10.54 10.55 14.88
C TRP A 300 11.68 11.57 14.96
N PHE A 301 12.93 11.14 14.83
CA PHE A 301 14.10 12.02 14.81
C PHE A 301 14.38 12.68 13.46
N ALA A 302 13.70 12.25 12.38
CA ALA A 302 13.94 12.81 11.06
C ALA A 302 13.20 14.14 10.85
N ARG A 303 13.88 15.10 10.22
CA ARG A 303 13.27 16.35 9.79
C ARG A 303 12.23 16.08 8.72
N VAL A 304 11.00 16.53 8.96
CA VAL A 304 9.91 16.57 7.98
C VAL A 304 10.12 17.82 7.10
N PRO A 305 9.92 17.74 5.77
CA PRO A 305 10.11 18.85 4.85
C PRO A 305 9.28 20.10 5.17
#